data_AF-A0A830GEP4-F1
#
_entry.id   AF-A0A830GEP4-F1
#
_cell.length_a   1.000
_cell.length_b   1.000
_cell.length_c   1.000
_cell.angle_alpha   90.00
_cell.angle_beta   90.00
_cell.angle_gamma   90.00
#
_symmetry.space_group_name_H-M   'P 1'
#
loop_
_entity.id
_entity.type
_entity.pdbx_description
1 polymer ?
#
loop_
_entity_poly.entity_id
_entity_poly.type
_entity_poly.pdbx_seq_one_letter_code
_entity_poly.pdbx_strand_id
1 'polypeptide(L)' 'MDPRNTPGYRLHRSLTNLKRIETAGLDDADQERIEAARALLQDVSLLTQPQHSGDADTQIKS' A
#
# COMPACT_ATOMS: atom_id res chain seq x y z
N MET A 1 -21.40 -0.33 -2.21
CA MET A 1 -20.27 -1.23 -1.91
C MET A 1 -19.72 -0.90 -0.53
N ASP A 2 -19.24 -1.89 0.24
CA ASP A 2 -18.48 -1.63 1.46
C ASP A 2 -17.13 -0.97 1.08
N PRO A 3 -16.79 0.21 1.60
CA PRO A 3 -15.49 0.87 1.37
C PRO A 3 -14.28 -0.03 1.67
N ARG A 4 -14.46 -1.02 2.55
CA ARG A 4 -13.44 -2.00 2.92
C ARG A 4 -13.11 -3.02 1.83
N ASN A 5 -13.97 -3.14 0.82
CA ASN A 5 -13.78 -4.05 -0.30
C ASN A 5 -13.06 -3.39 -1.49
N THR A 6 -12.62 -2.14 -1.36
CA THR A 6 -11.81 -1.49 -2.39
C THR A 6 -10.39 -2.07 -2.40
N PRO A 7 -9.78 -2.30 -3.59
CA PRO A 7 -8.40 -2.77 -3.68
C PRO A 7 -7.40 -1.89 -2.91
N GLY A 8 -7.54 -0.57 -3.01
CA GLY A 8 -6.69 0.39 -2.29
C GLY A 8 -6.81 0.26 -0.77
N TYR A 9 -8.02 0.12 -0.23
CA TYR A 9 -8.20 -0.10 1.21
C TYR A 9 -7.59 -1.42 1.68
N ARG A 10 -7.80 -2.50 0.92
CA ARG A 10 -7.25 -3.83 1.26
C ARG A 10 -5.72 -3.79 1.31
N LEU A 11 -5.08 -3.16 0.33
CA LEU A 11 -3.63 -3.00 0.29
C LEU A 11 -3.11 -2.18 1.48
N HIS A 12 -3.71 -1.02 1.71
CA HIS A 12 -3.34 -0.14 2.82
C HIS A 12 -3.50 -0.84 4.18
N ARG A 13 -4.60 -1.58 4.36
CA ARG A 13 -4.86 -2.36 5.58
C ARG A 13 -3.81 -3.46 5.78
N SER A 14 -3.46 -4.21 4.75
CA SER A 14 -2.43 -5.25 4.83
C SER A 14 -1.07 -4.68 5.23
N LEU A 15 -0.63 -3.60 4.57
CA LEU A 15 0.64 -2.95 4.91
C LEU A 15 0.65 -2.40 6.34
N THR A 16 -0.44 -1.77 6.77
CA THR A 16 -0.60 -1.26 8.14
C THR A 16 -0.52 -2.38 9.17
N ASN A 17 -1.17 -3.52 8.91
CA ASN A 17 -1.11 -4.68 9.78
C ASN A 17 0.30 -5.27 9.85
N LEU A 18 0.99 -5.41 8.70
CA LEU A 18 2.37 -5.94 8.66
C LEU A 18 3.36 -5.04 9.42
N LYS A 19 3.22 -3.71 9.32
CA LYS A 19 4.07 -2.75 10.06
C LYS A 19 3.93 -2.83 11.57
N ARG A 20 2.84 -3.40 12.08
CA ARG A 20 2.58 -3.58 13.52
C ARG A 20 3.14 -4.89 14.08
N ILE A 21 3.58 -5.81 13.23
CA ILE A 21 4.19 -7.06 13.68
C ILE A 21 5.58 -6.73 14.27
N GLU A 22 5.75 -7.01 15.55
CA GLU A 22 7.06 -7.06 16.20
C GLU A 22 7.84 -8.24 15.62
N THR A 23 8.96 -7.98 14.96
CA THR A 23 9.81 -9.03 14.39
C THR A 23 10.87 -9.51 15.37
N ALA A 24 11.09 -8.77 16.47
CA ALA A 24 12.01 -9.16 17.52
C ALA A 24 11.56 -10.49 18.15
N GLY A 25 12.45 -11.48 18.14
CA GLY A 25 12.18 -12.81 18.69
C GLY A 25 11.61 -13.83 17.69
N LEU A 26 11.43 -13.44 16.42
CA LEU A 26 11.25 -14.40 15.33
C LEU A 26 12.59 -14.98 14.91
N ASP A 27 12.55 -16.13 14.21
CA ASP A 27 13.74 -16.61 13.53
C ASP A 27 14.08 -15.73 12.32
N ASP A 28 15.32 -15.84 11.84
CA ASP A 28 15.84 -15.01 10.76
C ASP A 28 15.01 -15.15 9.48
N ALA A 29 14.48 -16.34 9.19
CA ALA A 29 13.72 -16.61 7.98
C ALA A 29 12.33 -15.95 8.02
N ASP A 30 11.69 -15.96 9.18
CA ASP A 30 10.41 -15.29 9.41
C ASP A 30 10.57 -13.77 9.41
N GLN A 31 11.65 -13.26 10.01
CA GLN A 31 11.98 -11.84 9.95
C GLN A 31 12.21 -11.39 8.50
N GLU A 32 13.02 -12.12 7.73
CA GLU A 32 13.26 -11.83 6.31
C GLU A 32 11.96 -11.85 5.50
N ARG A 33 11.09 -12.83 5.74
CA ARG A 33 9.80 -12.94 5.04
C ARG A 33 8.90 -11.74 5.30
N ILE A 34 8.85 -11.25 6.54
CA ILE A 34 8.05 -10.08 6.90
C ILE A 34 8.62 -8.82 6.25
N GLU A 35 9.93 -8.64 6.25
CA GLU A 35 10.57 -7.47 5.62
C GLU A 35 10.38 -7.49 4.09
N ALA A 36 10.54 -8.65 3.45
CA ALA A 36 10.27 -8.81 2.02
C ALA A 36 8.79 -8.49 1.69
N ALA A 37 7.86 -8.96 2.51
CA ALA A 37 6.43 -8.66 2.33
C ALA A 37 6.12 -7.17 2.54
N ARG A 38 6.76 -6.50 3.50
CA ARG A 38 6.64 -5.04 3.70
C ARG A 38 7.13 -4.28 2.47
N ALA A 39 8.31 -4.63 1.95
CA ALA A 39 8.89 -4.01 0.76
C ALA A 39 7.97 -4.17 -0.46
N LEU A 40 7.52 -5.39 -0.75
CA LEU A 40 6.62 -5.67 -1.88
C LEU A 40 5.30 -4.90 -1.78
N LEU A 41 4.67 -4.86 -0.61
CA LEU A 41 3.41 -4.12 -0.43
C LEU A 41 3.62 -2.61 -0.54
N GLN A 42 4.78 -2.10 -0.15
CA GLN A 42 5.13 -0.69 -0.32
C GLN A 42 5.31 -0.34 -1.80
N ASP A 43 6.01 -1.16 -2.57
CA ASP A 43 6.18 -0.97 -4.01
C ASP A 43 4.83 -1.02 -4.75
N VAL A 44 3.99 -2.01 -4.43
CA VAL A 44 2.63 -2.10 -5.01
C VAL A 44 1.78 -0.88 -4.63
N SER A 45 1.95 -0.31 -3.43
CA SER A 45 1.23 0.91 -3.03
C SER A 45 1.58 2.12 -3.88
N LEU A 46 2.84 2.25 -4.30
CA LEU A 46 3.29 3.32 -5.19
C LEU A 46 2.75 3.11 -6.62
N LEU A 47 2.68 1.86 -7.09
CA LEU A 47 2.16 1.52 -8.41
C LEU A 47 0.63 1.63 -8.54
N THR A 48 -0.08 1.52 -7.41
CA THR A 48 -1.55 1.53 -7.36
C THR A 48 -2.11 2.86 -6.86
N GLN A 49 -1.26 3.80 -6.43
CA GLN A 49 -1.69 5.17 -6.30
C GLN A 49 -2.17 5.63 -7.68
N PRO A 50 -3.39 6.20 -7.78
CA PRO A 50 -3.76 6.88 -8.99
C PRO A 50 -2.65 7.87 -9.28
N GLN A 51 -2.04 7.77 -10.47
CA GLN A 51 -1.20 8.85 -10.94
C GLN A 51 -2.03 10.11 -10.70
N HIS A 52 -1.51 11.04 -9.91
CA HIS A 52 -2.06 12.37 -9.91
C HIS A 52 -1.70 12.95 -11.27
N SER A 53 -2.36 12.46 -12.33
CA SER A 53 -2.47 13.16 -13.59
C SER A 53 -3.15 14.44 -13.19
N GLY A 54 -2.37 15.51 -13.16
CA GLY A 54 -2.88 16.86 -13.08
C GLY A 54 -3.71 17.13 -14.31
N ASP A 55 -4.95 16.64 -14.32
CA ASP A 55 -6.05 17.16 -15.10
C ASP A 55 -7.03 17.75 -14.10
N ALA A 56 -6.55 18.72 -13.33
CA ALA A 56 -7.43 19.78 -12.85
C ALA A 56 -7.66 20.68 -14.07
N ASP A 57 -8.71 20.34 -14.82
CA ASP A 57 -9.48 21.22 -15.69
C ASP A 57 -8.75 22.48 -16.17
N THR A 58 -8.11 22.39 -17.34
CA THR A 58 -7.91 23.58 -18.16
C THR A 58 -9.29 24.05 -18.58
N GLN A 59 -9.92 24.89 -17.76
CA GLN A 59 -11.14 25.59 -18.08
C GLN A 59 -10.82 26.61 -19.18
N ILE A 60 -10.74 26.14 -20.42
CA ILE A 60 -10.85 27.01 -21.60
C ILE A 60 -12.34 27.33 -21.73
N LYS A 61 -12.75 28.45 -21.15
CA LYS A 61 -14.00 29.12 -21.56
C LYS A 61 -13.62 30.17 -22.59
N SER A 62 -14.14 29.98 -23.81
CA SER A 62 -14.21 30.98 -24.88
C SER A 62 -15.12 32.14 -24.48
#